data_AF-A0A672HJN7-F1
#
_entry.id   AF-A0A672HJN7-F1
#
_cell.length_a   1.000
_cell.length_b   1.000
_cell.length_c   1.000
_cell.angle_alpha   90.00
_cell.angle_beta   90.00
_cell.angle_gamma   90.00
#
_symmetry.space_group_name_H-M   'P 1'
#
loop_
_entity.id
_entity.type
_entity.pdbx_description
1 polymer ?
#
loop_
_entity_poly.entity_id
_entity_poly.type
_entity_poly.pdbx_seq_one_letter_code
_entity_poly.pdbx_strand_id
1 'polypeptide(L)'
;MVSWNVVLLVVCGLPATVLGCDWLQRYGRLNNDSLTLLKRMGKNITNREPPVHFPYPLYQHIRHAKDEIQLVFIRETLELILDLYHHDNLSSAGWDAVMSEHFQISIHRQIEELGRCVSTFYFSTFICQVFPLLQDFHCYLKSFLPFQTGGSKESWELLWKQTKEHLCQLELLVNHMT
;
A
#
# COMPACT_ATOMS: atom_id res chain seq x y z
N MET A 1 -12.99 -55.10 -19.99
CA MET A 1 -13.56 -54.44 -18.80
C MET A 1 -12.43 -53.75 -18.04
N VAL A 2 -12.28 -52.43 -18.17
CA VAL A 2 -11.75 -51.56 -17.12
C VAL A 2 -12.42 -50.21 -17.33
N SER A 3 -13.40 -49.89 -16.48
CA SER A 3 -14.00 -48.55 -16.42
C SER A 3 -13.16 -47.73 -15.45
N TRP A 4 -12.54 -46.66 -15.94
CA TRP A 4 -11.84 -45.71 -15.08
C TRP A 4 -12.81 -44.60 -14.68
N ASN A 5 -13.34 -44.69 -13.45
CA ASN A 5 -14.07 -43.59 -12.86
C ASN A 5 -13.06 -42.49 -12.50
N VAL A 6 -12.97 -41.47 -13.36
CA VAL A 6 -12.28 -40.22 -13.01
C VAL A 6 -13.17 -39.47 -12.03
N VAL A 7 -12.83 -39.54 -10.74
CA VAL A 7 -13.44 -38.69 -9.73
C VAL A 7 -12.89 -37.28 -9.94
N LEU A 8 -13.69 -36.41 -10.57
CA LEU A 8 -13.45 -34.98 -10.60
C LEU A 8 -13.68 -34.43 -9.19
N LEU A 9 -12.61 -34.30 -8.41
CA LEU A 9 -12.60 -33.48 -7.20
C LEU A 9 -12.67 -32.01 -7.63
N VAL A 10 -13.89 -31.52 -7.86
CA VAL A 10 -14.18 -30.09 -7.92
C VAL A 10 -14.06 -29.58 -6.49
N VAL A 11 -12.86 -29.16 -6.10
CA VAL A 11 -12.67 -28.32 -4.92
C VAL A 11 -13.25 -26.96 -5.29
N CYS A 12 -14.54 -26.80 -5.05
CA CYS A 12 -15.20 -25.50 -5.09
C CYS A 12 -14.66 -24.73 -3.88
N GLY A 13 -13.56 -24.00 -4.09
CA GLY A 13 -13.04 -23.07 -3.09
C GLY A 13 -14.15 -22.06 -2.81
N LEU A 14 -14.69 -22.08 -1.59
CA LEU A 14 -15.52 -20.98 -1.11
C LEU A 14 -14.73 -19.69 -1.34
N PRO A 15 -15.34 -18.62 -1.89
CA PRO A 15 -14.67 -17.33 -1.95
C PRO A 15 -14.25 -17.00 -0.51
N ALA A 16 -12.94 -16.84 -0.30
CA ALA A 16 -12.43 -16.41 1.00
C ALA A 16 -13.13 -15.08 1.31
N THR A 17 -14.03 -15.08 2.28
CA THR A 17 -14.71 -13.84 2.64
C THR A 17 -13.72 -12.96 3.38
N VAL A 18 -13.74 -11.66 3.08
CA VAL A 18 -12.94 -10.64 3.79
C VAL A 18 -13.13 -10.68 5.31
N LEU A 19 -14.26 -11.25 5.77
CA LEU A 19 -14.61 -11.58 7.16
C LEU A 19 -13.53 -12.36 7.94
N GLY A 20 -12.62 -13.09 7.27
CA GLY A 20 -11.53 -13.82 7.92
C GLY A 20 -10.21 -13.05 8.07
N CYS A 21 -10.12 -11.81 7.60
CA CYS A 21 -8.87 -11.05 7.63
C CYS A 21 -8.70 -10.27 8.95
N ASP A 22 -8.05 -10.90 9.94
CA ASP A 22 -7.73 -10.28 11.24
C ASP A 22 -6.91 -8.99 11.15
N TRP A 23 -6.26 -8.74 10.02
CA TRP A 23 -5.54 -7.49 9.77
C TRP A 23 -6.48 -6.28 9.72
N LEU A 24 -7.67 -6.41 9.13
CA LEU A 24 -8.63 -5.30 9.01
C LEU A 24 -9.04 -4.75 10.38
N GLN A 25 -9.31 -5.63 11.34
CA GLN A 25 -9.69 -5.26 12.71
C GLN A 25 -8.58 -4.48 13.44
N ARG A 26 -7.33 -4.68 13.03
CA ARG A 26 -6.15 -4.06 13.67
C ARG A 26 -5.58 -2.88 12.88
N TYR A 27 -6.06 -2.68 11.65
CA TYR A 27 -5.49 -1.71 10.71
C TYR A 27 -5.45 -0.28 11.28
N GLY A 28 -6.54 0.21 11.88
CA GLY A 28 -6.57 1.58 12.41
C GLY A 28 -5.43 1.86 13.41
N ARG A 29 -5.10 0.88 14.26
CA ARG A 29 -3.95 0.97 15.16
C ARG A 29 -2.63 0.95 14.39
N LEU A 30 -2.46 0.00 13.47
CA LEU A 30 -1.23 -0.14 12.67
C LEU A 30 -0.92 1.09 11.81
N ASN A 31 -1.96 1.69 11.21
CA ASN A 31 -1.86 2.91 10.44
C ASN A 31 -1.48 4.11 11.33
N ASN A 32 -2.12 4.22 12.50
CA ASN A 32 -1.81 5.29 13.45
C ASN A 32 -0.37 5.20 13.99
N ASP A 33 0.13 4.00 14.27
CA ASP A 33 1.52 3.77 14.67
C ASP A 33 2.47 4.22 13.53
N SER A 34 2.15 3.85 12.29
CA SER A 34 2.93 4.25 11.10
C SER A 34 2.92 5.77 10.87
N LEU A 35 1.76 6.42 10.96
CA LEU A 35 1.62 7.88 10.85
C LEU A 35 2.36 8.62 11.97
N THR A 36 2.40 8.05 13.18
CA THR A 36 3.14 8.62 14.31
C THR A 36 4.64 8.57 14.05
N LEU A 37 5.15 7.45 13.55
CA LEU A 37 6.56 7.29 13.17
C LEU A 37 6.93 8.24 12.03
N LEU A 38 6.09 8.31 10.98
CA LEU A 38 6.23 9.24 9.86
C LEU A 38 6.35 10.69 10.36
N LYS A 39 5.48 11.14 11.28
CA LYS A 39 5.55 12.49 11.85
C LYS A 39 6.80 12.72 12.69
N ARG A 40 7.30 11.71 13.38
CA ARG A 40 8.48 11.85 14.26
C ARG A 40 9.79 11.90 13.48
N MET A 41 9.89 11.17 12.35
CA MET A 41 11.09 11.20 11.52
C MET A 41 11.24 12.55 10.79
N GLY A 42 10.12 13.16 10.36
CA GLY A 42 10.08 14.45 9.67
C GLY A 42 9.64 15.59 10.59
N LYS A 43 10.59 16.28 11.24
CA LYS A 43 10.29 17.33 12.24
C LYS A 43 9.88 18.68 11.64
N ASN A 44 10.48 19.09 10.53
CA ASN A 44 10.23 20.37 9.86
C ASN A 44 9.95 20.11 8.38
N ILE A 45 8.68 19.94 8.01
CA ILE A 45 8.26 19.70 6.63
C ILE A 45 8.01 21.04 5.93
N THR A 46 8.49 21.20 4.70
CA THR A 46 8.24 22.39 3.87
C THR A 46 6.76 22.71 3.70
N ASN A 47 6.45 24.00 3.57
CA ASN A 47 5.12 24.47 3.19
C ASN A 47 4.84 24.34 1.68
N ARG A 48 5.83 23.98 0.86
CA ARG A 48 5.63 23.77 -0.58
C ARG A 48 4.72 22.58 -0.85
N GLU A 49 3.81 22.72 -1.79
CA GLU A 49 2.99 21.61 -2.26
C GLU A 49 3.77 20.71 -3.22
N PRO A 50 3.50 19.39 -3.20
CA PRO A 50 4.05 18.50 -4.22
C PRO A 50 3.61 18.95 -5.61
N PRO A 51 4.52 19.01 -6.60
CA PRO A 51 4.20 19.43 -7.96
C PRO A 51 3.30 18.42 -8.69
N VAL A 52 3.27 17.18 -8.20
CA VAL A 52 2.40 16.12 -8.70
C VAL A 52 1.18 16.03 -7.77
N HIS A 53 -0.01 16.20 -8.33
CA HIS A 53 -1.26 16.13 -7.58
C HIS A 53 -1.53 14.73 -7.04
N PHE A 54 -2.09 14.62 -5.85
CA PHE A 54 -2.50 13.33 -5.31
C PHE A 54 -3.60 12.68 -6.18
N PRO A 55 -3.58 11.36 -6.43
CA PRO A 55 -4.47 10.70 -7.38
C PRO A 55 -5.86 10.42 -6.74
N TYR A 56 -6.56 11.43 -6.26
CA TYR A 56 -7.89 11.27 -5.66
C TYR A 56 -8.90 10.51 -6.53
N PRO A 57 -8.97 10.72 -7.87
CA PRO A 57 -9.88 9.97 -8.72
C PRO A 57 -9.63 8.45 -8.68
N LEU A 58 -8.37 8.03 -8.49
CA LEU A 58 -7.97 6.64 -8.36
C LEU A 58 -8.56 6.02 -7.09
N TYR A 59 -8.36 6.69 -5.96
CA TYR A 59 -8.89 6.25 -4.66
C TYR A 59 -10.42 6.22 -4.66
N GLN A 60 -11.06 7.18 -5.31
CA GLN A 60 -12.52 7.18 -5.50
C GLN A 60 -12.97 5.96 -6.31
N HIS A 61 -12.26 5.60 -7.37
CA HIS A 61 -12.56 4.41 -8.17
C HIS A 61 -12.40 3.13 -7.35
N ILE A 62 -11.29 2.99 -6.62
CA ILE A 62 -11.01 1.84 -5.75
C ILE A 62 -12.07 1.68 -4.66
N ARG A 63 -12.54 2.77 -4.05
CA ARG A 63 -13.58 2.70 -3.01
C ARG A 63 -14.87 2.03 -3.49
N HIS A 64 -15.16 2.06 -4.78
CA HIS A 64 -16.33 1.41 -5.37
C HIS A 64 -16.04 0.00 -5.91
N ALA A 65 -14.79 -0.46 -5.81
CA ALA A 65 -14.39 -1.82 -6.18
C ALA A 65 -14.75 -2.82 -5.07
N LYS A 66 -14.69 -4.12 -5.39
CA LYS A 66 -14.90 -5.18 -4.40
C LYS A 66 -13.83 -5.11 -3.31
N ASP A 67 -14.16 -5.55 -2.11
CA ASP A 67 -13.26 -5.49 -0.95
C ASP A 67 -11.92 -6.22 -1.20
N GLU A 68 -11.92 -7.33 -1.94
CA GLU A 68 -10.67 -8.02 -2.24
C GLU A 68 -9.77 -7.18 -3.19
N ILE A 69 -10.36 -6.31 -4.04
CA ILE A 69 -9.63 -5.39 -4.93
C ILE A 69 -9.01 -4.29 -4.06
N GLN A 70 -9.80 -3.76 -3.14
CA GLN A 70 -9.33 -2.74 -2.19
C GLN A 70 -8.16 -3.27 -1.36
N LEU A 71 -8.24 -4.50 -0.83
CA LEU A 71 -7.17 -5.13 -0.07
C LEU A 71 -5.88 -5.32 -0.88
N VAL A 72 -5.97 -5.79 -2.13
CA VAL A 72 -4.81 -5.89 -3.02
C VAL A 72 -4.22 -4.51 -3.28
N PHE A 73 -5.06 -3.51 -3.62
CA PHE A 73 -4.60 -2.14 -3.84
C PHE A 73 -3.90 -1.54 -2.61
N ILE A 74 -4.43 -1.78 -1.41
CA ILE A 74 -3.80 -1.32 -0.16
C ILE A 74 -2.42 -1.96 0.02
N ARG A 75 -2.29 -3.28 -0.19
CA ARG A 75 -1.01 -3.98 -0.07
C ARG A 75 0.03 -3.42 -1.04
N GLU A 76 -0.32 -3.29 -2.31
CA GLU A 76 0.57 -2.80 -3.35
C GLU A 76 0.98 -1.34 -3.10
N THR A 77 0.06 -0.52 -2.59
CA THR A 77 0.37 0.86 -2.17
C THR A 77 1.38 0.88 -1.02
N LEU A 78 1.25 -0.01 -0.03
CA LEU A 78 2.19 -0.10 1.08
C LEU A 78 3.56 -0.61 0.62
N GLU A 79 3.61 -1.61 -0.27
CA GLU A 79 4.87 -2.08 -0.89
C GLU A 79 5.58 -0.95 -1.60
N LEU A 80 4.84 -0.15 -2.36
CA LEU A 80 5.39 0.99 -3.07
C LEU A 80 5.91 2.08 -2.14
N ILE A 81 5.17 2.38 -1.06
CA ILE A 81 5.67 3.26 -0.01
C ILE A 81 6.98 2.71 0.55
N LEU A 82 7.06 1.42 0.89
CA LEU A 82 8.27 0.83 1.44
C LEU A 82 9.46 0.94 0.47
N ASP A 83 9.25 0.64 -0.80
CA ASP A 83 10.28 0.71 -1.84
C ASP A 83 10.84 2.13 -2.01
N LEU A 84 9.99 3.17 -1.92
CA LEU A 84 10.42 4.57 -1.99
C LEU A 84 11.38 4.96 -0.85
N TYR A 85 11.31 4.28 0.29
CA TYR A 85 12.16 4.53 1.46
C TYR A 85 13.38 3.59 1.51
N HIS A 86 13.37 2.48 0.77
CA HIS A 86 14.52 1.59 0.60
C HIS A 86 15.48 2.02 -0.51
N HIS A 87 14.96 2.60 -1.60
CA HIS A 87 15.73 2.80 -2.82
C HIS A 87 16.83 3.87 -2.74
N ASP A 88 16.80 4.75 -1.74
CA ASP A 88 17.75 5.87 -1.64
C ASP A 88 18.35 6.04 -0.25
N ASN A 89 19.54 6.65 -0.24
CA ASN A 89 20.20 7.03 1.00
C ASN A 89 19.46 8.22 1.65
N LEU A 90 18.58 7.93 2.61
CA LEU A 90 17.84 8.89 3.44
C LEU A 90 18.71 9.95 4.15
N SER A 91 20.05 9.82 4.11
CA SER A 91 20.98 10.81 4.68
C SER A 91 20.70 12.26 4.25
N SER A 92 20.28 12.51 3.00
CA SER A 92 20.00 13.87 2.52
C SER A 92 18.68 14.44 3.04
N ALA A 93 17.77 13.59 3.53
CA ALA A 93 16.53 14.01 4.19
C ALA A 93 16.80 14.66 5.56
N GLY A 94 17.94 14.32 6.20
CA GLY A 94 18.26 14.77 7.56
C GLY A 94 17.27 14.31 8.62
N TRP A 95 16.54 13.21 8.33
CA TRP A 95 15.54 12.63 9.23
C TRP A 95 16.18 11.78 10.33
N ASP A 96 15.41 11.54 11.38
CA ASP A 96 15.84 10.64 12.46
C ASP A 96 15.92 9.20 11.93
N ALA A 97 17.13 8.65 11.88
CA ALA A 97 17.39 7.34 11.28
C ALA A 97 16.63 6.21 12.01
N VAL A 98 16.53 6.26 13.34
CA VAL A 98 15.83 5.24 14.13
C VAL A 98 14.33 5.31 13.88
N MET A 99 13.75 6.51 13.84
CA MET A 99 12.32 6.66 13.52
C MET A 99 12.03 6.24 12.08
N SER A 100 12.96 6.50 11.15
CA SER A 100 12.82 6.13 9.74
C SER A 100 12.88 4.61 9.55
N GLU A 101 13.76 3.92 10.27
CA GLU A 101 13.83 2.45 10.31
C GLU A 101 12.55 1.85 10.91
N HIS A 102 12.11 2.36 12.06
CA HIS A 102 10.87 1.91 12.69
C HIS A 102 9.64 2.12 11.80
N PHE A 103 9.59 3.25 11.07
CA PHE A 103 8.54 3.49 10.08
C PHE A 103 8.53 2.40 8.99
N GLN A 104 9.69 2.11 8.39
CA GLN A 104 9.82 1.06 7.37
C GLN A 104 9.41 -0.33 7.91
N ILE A 105 9.84 -0.69 9.13
CA ILE A 105 9.42 -1.93 9.79
C ILE A 105 7.90 -1.98 9.99
N SER A 106 7.28 -0.87 10.38
CA SER A 106 5.83 -0.78 10.57
C SER A 106 5.06 -1.00 9.26
N ILE A 107 5.53 -0.39 8.15
CA ILE A 107 4.94 -0.59 6.82
C ILE A 107 5.15 -2.04 6.35
N HIS A 108 6.38 -2.56 6.46
CA HIS A 108 6.72 -3.94 6.10
C HIS A 108 5.83 -4.96 6.81
N ARG A 109 5.64 -4.79 8.12
CA ARG A 109 4.75 -5.65 8.90
C ARG A 109 3.31 -5.62 8.39
N GLN A 110 2.79 -4.45 8.01
CA GLN A 110 1.44 -4.36 7.44
C GLN A 110 1.34 -5.11 6.11
N ILE A 111 2.35 -5.01 5.25
CA ILE A 111 2.42 -5.76 3.98
C ILE A 111 2.40 -7.27 4.24
N GLU A 112 3.19 -7.77 5.19
CA GLU A 112 3.22 -9.20 5.52
C GLU A 112 1.90 -9.70 6.10
N GLU A 113 1.31 -8.95 7.03
CA GLU A 113 0.04 -9.32 7.67
C GLU A 113 -1.13 -9.29 6.68
N LEU A 114 -1.22 -8.25 5.85
CA LEU A 114 -2.20 -8.15 4.77
C LEU A 114 -1.95 -9.20 3.67
N GLY A 115 -0.69 -9.49 3.37
CA GLY A 115 -0.28 -10.52 2.41
C GLY A 115 -0.89 -11.90 2.70
N ARG A 116 -1.00 -12.25 3.98
CA ARG A 116 -1.69 -13.49 4.41
C ARG A 116 -3.17 -13.48 4.04
N CYS A 117 -3.84 -12.32 4.08
CA CYS A 117 -5.23 -12.17 3.66
C CYS A 117 -5.38 -12.18 2.14
N VAL A 118 -4.46 -11.57 1.38
CA VAL A 118 -4.62 -11.46 -0.08
C VAL A 118 -4.05 -12.62 -0.88
N SER A 119 -3.12 -13.40 -0.31
CA SER A 119 -2.57 -14.61 -0.93
C SER A 119 -3.64 -15.64 -1.35
N THR A 120 -4.84 -15.59 -0.76
CA THR A 120 -6.01 -16.40 -1.14
C THR A 120 -6.78 -15.87 -2.36
N PHE A 121 -6.55 -14.64 -2.81
CA PHE A 121 -7.35 -13.96 -3.85
C PHE A 121 -6.70 -13.93 -5.24
N TYR A 122 -5.44 -14.37 -5.39
CA TYR A 122 -4.68 -14.31 -6.66
C TYR A 122 -5.16 -15.31 -7.74
N PHE A 123 -6.47 -15.44 -7.96
CA PHE A 123 -7.02 -16.08 -9.16
C PHE A 123 -6.98 -15.08 -10.34
N SER A 124 -6.52 -15.56 -11.51
CA SER A 124 -6.04 -14.74 -12.64
C SER A 124 -7.01 -13.69 -13.18
N THR A 125 -8.32 -13.83 -12.99
CA THR A 125 -9.33 -12.86 -13.43
C THR A 125 -9.27 -11.55 -12.65
N PHE A 126 -8.83 -11.61 -11.39
CA PHE A 126 -8.77 -10.46 -10.48
C PHE A 126 -7.62 -9.51 -10.83
N ILE A 127 -6.47 -10.09 -11.19
CA ILE A 127 -5.26 -9.35 -11.57
C ILE A 127 -5.52 -8.49 -12.80
N CYS A 128 -6.26 -8.97 -13.80
CA CYS A 128 -6.55 -8.19 -15.01
C CYS A 128 -7.37 -6.89 -14.76
N GLN A 129 -8.17 -6.82 -13.70
CA GLN A 129 -8.94 -5.61 -13.36
C GLN A 129 -8.11 -4.60 -12.56
N VAL A 130 -7.20 -5.11 -11.73
CA VAL A 130 -6.38 -4.31 -10.82
C VAL A 130 -5.10 -3.81 -11.50
N PHE A 131 -4.54 -4.59 -12.43
CA PHE A 131 -3.26 -4.35 -13.08
C PHE A 131 -3.18 -3.01 -13.84
N PRO A 132 -4.18 -2.58 -14.64
CA PRO A 132 -4.12 -1.26 -15.30
C PRO A 132 -4.09 -0.12 -14.28
N LEU A 133 -4.83 -0.29 -13.18
CA LEU A 133 -4.96 0.70 -12.13
C LEU A 133 -3.67 0.84 -11.30
N LEU A 134 -3.04 -0.30 -10.97
CA LEU A 134 -1.72 -0.35 -10.36
C LEU A 134 -0.63 0.12 -11.32
N GLN A 135 -0.78 -0.08 -12.62
CA GLN A 135 0.17 0.40 -13.61
C GLN A 135 0.13 1.93 -13.72
N ASP A 136 -1.06 2.54 -13.73
CA ASP A 136 -1.22 3.99 -13.66
C ASP A 136 -0.66 4.55 -12.35
N PHE A 137 -0.89 3.86 -11.22
CA PHE A 137 -0.33 4.22 -9.92
C PHE A 137 1.21 4.09 -9.89
N HIS A 138 1.76 3.04 -10.49
CA HIS A 138 3.20 2.89 -10.66
C HIS A 138 3.79 3.98 -11.55
N CYS A 139 3.13 4.34 -12.65
CA CYS A 139 3.57 5.44 -13.52
C CYS A 139 3.51 6.80 -12.80
N TYR A 140 2.44 7.03 -12.03
CA TYR A 140 2.29 8.17 -11.13
C TYR A 140 3.45 8.24 -10.12
N LEU A 141 3.76 7.13 -9.45
CA LEU A 141 4.84 7.09 -8.47
C LEU A 141 6.23 7.18 -9.11
N LYS A 142 6.44 6.61 -10.30
CA LYS A 142 7.67 6.82 -11.09
C LYS A 142 7.89 8.29 -11.46
N SER A 143 6.83 9.09 -11.57
CA SER A 143 6.98 10.54 -11.73
C SER A 143 7.64 11.22 -10.52
N PHE A 144 7.76 10.52 -9.38
CA PHE A 144 8.51 10.98 -8.21
C PHE A 144 9.99 10.55 -8.19
N LEU A 145 10.44 9.64 -9.07
CA LEU A 145 11.86 9.23 -9.22
C LEU A 145 12.84 10.41 -9.46
N PRO A 146 12.45 11.50 -10.15
CA PRO A 146 13.32 12.68 -10.27
C PRO A 146 13.54 13.44 -8.95
N PHE A 147 12.65 13.27 -7.95
CA PHE A 147 12.88 13.79 -6.59
C PHE A 147 13.84 12.89 -5.79
N GLN A 148 14.01 11.64 -6.19
CA GLN A 148 14.84 10.62 -5.52
C GLN A 148 16.32 10.69 -5.93
N THR A 149 16.60 10.76 -7.22
CA THR A 149 17.95 10.52 -7.80
C THR A 149 18.98 11.65 -7.61
N GLY A 150 18.62 12.72 -6.91
CA GLY A 150 19.54 13.73 -6.39
C GLY A 150 19.07 14.37 -5.08
N GLY A 151 18.15 13.69 -4.37
CA GLY A 151 17.12 14.28 -3.51
C GLY A 151 17.65 15.25 -2.46
N SER A 152 17.34 16.53 -2.63
CA SER A 152 17.52 17.51 -1.57
C SER A 152 16.59 17.19 -0.40
N LYS A 153 16.85 17.79 0.76
CA LYS A 153 15.96 17.69 1.92
C LYS A 153 14.50 18.00 1.56
N GLU A 154 14.28 18.99 0.70
CA GLU A 154 12.97 19.41 0.24
C GLU A 154 12.25 18.32 -0.57
N SER A 155 12.96 17.58 -1.41
CA SER A 155 12.39 16.45 -2.16
C SER A 155 11.81 15.38 -1.23
N TRP A 156 12.55 15.05 -0.18
CA TRP A 156 12.12 14.09 0.85
C TRP A 156 10.90 14.58 1.61
N GLU A 157 10.84 15.87 1.93
CA GLU A 157 9.68 16.47 2.58
C GLU A 157 8.41 16.45 1.69
N LEU A 158 8.56 16.54 0.37
CA LEU A 158 7.44 16.37 -0.56
C LEU A 158 6.97 14.91 -0.61
N LEU A 159 7.89 13.95 -0.64
CA LEU A 159 7.56 12.53 -0.55
C LEU A 159 6.83 12.22 0.76
N TRP A 160 7.31 12.76 1.88
CA TRP A 160 6.66 12.62 3.19
C TRP A 160 5.19 13.05 3.15
N LYS A 161 4.87 14.17 2.47
CA LYS A 161 3.50 14.65 2.33
C LYS A 161 2.63 13.67 1.54
N GLN A 162 3.16 13.14 0.45
CA GLN A 162 2.47 12.15 -0.36
C GLN A 162 2.24 10.85 0.42
N THR A 163 3.26 10.35 1.12
CA THR A 163 3.14 9.17 1.98
C THR A 163 2.06 9.37 3.04
N LYS A 164 2.05 10.53 3.71
CA LYS A 164 1.02 10.85 4.70
C LYS A 164 -0.38 10.81 4.07
N GLU A 165 -0.56 11.43 2.92
CA GLU A 165 -1.87 11.45 2.25
C GLU A 165 -2.30 10.04 1.82
N HIS A 166 -1.39 9.22 1.28
CA HIS A 166 -1.69 7.81 0.97
C HIS A 166 -2.18 7.06 2.22
N LEU A 167 -1.45 7.14 3.34
CA LEU A 167 -1.85 6.46 4.58
C LEU A 167 -3.22 6.93 5.11
N CYS A 168 -3.55 8.22 4.98
CA CYS A 168 -4.87 8.75 5.32
C CYS A 168 -5.97 8.17 4.40
N GLN A 169 -5.73 8.13 3.09
CA GLN A 169 -6.73 7.61 2.14
C GLN A 169 -6.92 6.10 2.24
N LEU A 170 -5.86 5.34 2.55
CA LEU A 170 -5.97 3.91 2.82
C LEU A 170 -6.85 3.62 4.04
N GLU A 171 -6.83 4.49 5.06
CA GLU A 171 -7.75 4.39 6.21
C GLU A 171 -9.20 4.63 5.84
N LEU A 172 -9.47 5.56 4.93
CA LEU A 172 -10.83 5.76 4.42
C LEU A 172 -11.33 4.54 3.63
N LEU A 173 -10.45 3.85 2.89
CA LEU A 173 -10.80 2.60 2.21
C LEU A 173 -11.12 1.49 3.22
N VAL A 174 -10.27 1.30 4.23
CA VAL A 174 -10.51 0.27 5.25
C VAL A 174 -11.80 0.53 6.02
N ASN A 175 -12.06 1.77 6.43
CA ASN A 175 -13.30 2.14 7.11
C ASN A 175 -14.56 1.97 6.24
N HIS A 176 -14.41 1.87 4.91
CA HIS A 176 -15.52 1.59 4.01
C HIS A 176 -15.85 0.10 3.93
N MET A 177 -14.86 -0.78 4.19
CA MET A 177 -15.00 -2.24 4.16
C MET A 177 -15.50 -2.82 5.49
N THR A 178 -15.34 -2.10 6.59
CA THR A 178 -15.75 -2.51 7.96
C THR A 178 -17.06 -1.88 8.38
#